data_AF-A0A2A5CU28-F1
#
_entry.id   AF-A0A2A5CU28-F1
#
_cell.length_a   1.000
_cell.length_b   1.000
_cell.length_c   1.000
_cell.angle_alpha   90.00
_cell.angle_beta   90.00
_cell.angle_gamma   90.00
#
_symmetry.space_group_name_H-M   'P 1'
#
loop_
_entity.id
_entity.type
_entity.pdbx_description
1 polymer ?
#
loop_
_entity_poly.entity_id
_entity_poly.type
_entity_poly.pdbx_seq_one_letter_code
_entity_poly.pdbx_strand_id
1 'polypeptide(L)'
;MQSSENLTAQVEQANKETSLFLNFIFLVSTIMSGIGLNAMLPSDDWLHYMQVFILSGAVFSCLKLIWTFQIRLFIPLASDKPSNTTIFAHLSAVMLTIFLSMPTTYTGMAWIISSEYDMSVHYNLAVDKGMDAKRNFFAVASIKSFVESQSEKMDEHAQTAKQGGYSAQAGEGQIYRTFKNAHDSLSQLVALIEQNREGFDSNVQRLGIAQNKMRHAIESEGLTLDEKVTAFEQAYREHADIYAQIMELDLARQIETSLNSFLDSALPPQKTKGNAKKALQLSQRQVRKVAGDIAQYVQAKAVVLRPISSYQLASPAVVSFRYAQQFWVQVALSAALDLSILIAVWMQIAALRKGRANSLTNNSNH
;
A
#
# COMPACT_ATOMS: atom_id res chain seq x y z
N MET A 1 -25.86 -61.48 21.81
CA MET A 1 -25.70 -61.32 20.35
C MET A 1 -26.19 -59.95 19.84
N GLN A 2 -27.43 -59.52 20.12
CA GLN A 2 -27.96 -58.21 19.67
C GLN A 2 -27.11 -56.97 20.04
N SER A 3 -26.44 -56.95 21.21
CA SER A 3 -25.58 -55.83 21.61
C SER A 3 -24.27 -55.74 20.82
N SER A 4 -23.74 -56.86 20.32
CA SER A 4 -22.50 -56.90 19.53
C SER A 4 -22.77 -56.43 18.10
N GLU A 5 -23.86 -56.89 17.48
CA GLU A 5 -24.28 -56.48 16.14
C GLU A 5 -24.57 -54.97 16.06
N ASN A 6 -25.20 -54.42 17.09
CA ASN A 6 -25.52 -53.00 17.18
C ASN A 6 -24.24 -52.14 17.38
N LEU A 7 -23.22 -52.66 18.08
CA LEU A 7 -21.93 -51.97 18.23
C LEU A 7 -21.11 -52.00 16.92
N THR A 8 -21.05 -53.14 16.24
CA THR A 8 -20.38 -53.25 14.94
C THR A 8 -21.04 -52.37 13.89
N ALA A 9 -22.38 -52.32 13.86
CA ALA A 9 -23.13 -51.44 12.96
C ALA A 9 -22.88 -49.95 13.26
N GLN A 10 -22.80 -49.55 14.55
CA GLN A 10 -22.47 -48.18 14.94
C GLN A 10 -21.02 -47.78 14.59
N VAL A 11 -20.06 -48.69 14.73
CA VAL A 11 -18.66 -48.45 14.33
C VAL A 11 -18.54 -48.37 12.80
N GLU A 12 -19.26 -49.21 12.07
CA GLU A 12 -19.30 -49.19 10.61
C GLU A 12 -19.96 -47.91 10.07
N GLN A 13 -21.06 -47.47 10.70
CA GLN A 13 -21.71 -46.20 10.39
C GLN A 13 -20.80 -45.00 10.69
N ALA A 14 -20.16 -44.96 11.87
CA ALA A 14 -19.22 -43.90 12.22
C ALA A 14 -18.01 -43.85 11.26
N ASN A 15 -17.52 -45.00 10.81
CA ASN A 15 -16.47 -45.08 9.80
C ASN A 15 -16.94 -44.56 8.43
N LYS A 16 -18.18 -44.86 8.04
CA LYS A 16 -18.77 -44.38 6.79
C LYS A 16 -18.96 -42.86 6.78
N GLU A 17 -19.53 -42.31 7.85
CA GLU A 17 -19.73 -40.86 8.01
C GLU A 17 -18.40 -40.11 8.07
N THR A 18 -17.42 -40.63 8.82
CA THR A 18 -16.09 -40.04 8.90
C THR A 18 -15.39 -40.07 7.54
N SER A 19 -15.45 -41.21 6.82
CA SER A 19 -14.87 -41.35 5.48
C SER A 19 -15.47 -40.35 4.48
N LEU A 20 -16.80 -40.16 4.51
CA LEU A 20 -17.48 -39.18 3.67
C LEU A 20 -17.04 -37.75 4.00
N PHE A 21 -16.98 -37.38 5.28
CA PHE A 21 -16.54 -36.06 5.74
C PHE A 21 -15.09 -35.74 5.32
N LEU A 22 -14.20 -36.73 5.43
CA LEU A 22 -12.79 -36.56 5.05
C LEU A 22 -12.60 -36.45 3.54
N ASN A 23 -13.33 -37.25 2.76
CA ASN A 23 -13.32 -37.10 1.30
C ASN A 23 -13.83 -35.72 0.87
N PHE A 24 -14.81 -35.17 1.58
CA PHE A 24 -15.28 -33.80 1.37
C PHE A 24 -14.19 -32.76 1.70
N ILE A 25 -13.50 -32.87 2.84
CA ILE A 25 -12.37 -31.97 3.18
C ILE A 25 -11.26 -32.05 2.14
N PHE A 26 -10.86 -33.26 1.71
CA PHE A 26 -9.84 -33.42 0.68
C PHE A 26 -10.25 -32.77 -0.63
N LEU A 27 -11.51 -32.92 -1.02
CA LEU A 27 -12.04 -32.29 -2.22
C LEU A 27 -11.97 -30.76 -2.12
N VAL A 28 -12.46 -30.18 -1.02
CA VAL A 28 -12.46 -28.72 -0.81
C VAL A 28 -11.03 -28.17 -0.76
N SER A 29 -10.13 -28.80 0.00
CA SER A 29 -8.72 -28.39 0.08
C SER A 29 -8.00 -28.49 -1.27
N THR A 30 -8.32 -29.52 -2.07
CA THR A 30 -7.78 -29.68 -3.42
C THR A 30 -8.30 -28.62 -4.38
N ILE A 31 -9.60 -28.31 -4.36
CA ILE A 31 -10.20 -27.26 -5.19
C ILE A 31 -9.59 -25.90 -4.83
N MET A 32 -9.51 -25.57 -3.55
CA MET A 32 -8.93 -24.30 -3.09
C MET A 32 -7.45 -24.19 -3.40
N SER A 33 -6.69 -25.29 -3.22
CA SER A 33 -5.29 -25.34 -3.65
C SER A 33 -5.16 -25.19 -5.17
N GLY A 34 -6.07 -25.76 -5.96
CA GLY A 34 -6.10 -25.58 -7.41
C GLY A 34 -6.37 -24.14 -7.82
N ILE A 35 -7.30 -23.45 -7.16
CA ILE A 35 -7.54 -22.02 -7.36
C ILE A 35 -6.29 -21.22 -6.99
N GLY A 36 -5.66 -21.51 -5.85
CA GLY A 36 -4.43 -20.87 -5.41
C GLY A 36 -3.26 -21.10 -6.37
N LEU A 37 -3.09 -22.33 -6.87
CA LEU A 37 -2.06 -22.69 -7.86
C LEU A 37 -2.33 -22.01 -9.21
N ASN A 38 -3.59 -21.96 -9.64
CA ASN A 38 -3.99 -21.25 -10.84
C ASN A 38 -3.66 -19.75 -10.75
N ALA A 39 -3.78 -19.15 -9.56
CA ALA A 39 -3.37 -17.77 -9.35
C ALA A 39 -1.83 -17.62 -9.30
N MET A 40 -1.12 -18.53 -8.63
CA MET A 40 0.32 -18.40 -8.38
C MET A 40 1.21 -18.73 -9.58
N LEU A 41 0.77 -19.66 -10.44
CA LEU A 41 1.58 -20.10 -11.57
C LEU A 41 1.57 -19.03 -12.69
N PRO A 42 2.71 -18.81 -13.35
CA PRO A 42 2.81 -17.82 -14.42
C PRO A 42 2.20 -18.35 -15.72
N SER A 43 1.75 -17.41 -16.58
CA SER A 43 1.18 -17.65 -17.91
C SER A 43 -0.25 -18.20 -17.91
N ASP A 44 -0.90 -18.11 -19.07
CA ASP A 44 -2.28 -18.55 -19.29
C ASP A 44 -2.36 -19.47 -20.52
N ASP A 45 -1.42 -20.42 -20.60
CA ASP A 45 -1.27 -21.35 -21.71
C ASP A 45 -1.66 -22.79 -21.31
N TRP A 46 -1.69 -23.71 -22.28
CA TRP A 46 -2.02 -25.11 -22.00
C TRP A 46 -1.12 -25.74 -20.92
N LEU A 47 0.15 -25.33 -20.87
CA LEU A 47 1.12 -25.84 -19.89
C LEU A 47 0.77 -25.40 -18.47
N HIS A 48 0.28 -24.17 -18.29
CA HIS A 48 -0.27 -23.68 -17.02
C HIS A 48 -1.38 -24.59 -16.50
N TYR A 49 -2.44 -24.81 -17.29
CA TYR A 49 -3.58 -25.63 -16.85
C TYR A 49 -3.19 -27.09 -16.56
N MET A 50 -2.24 -27.66 -17.31
CA MET A 50 -1.66 -28.97 -17.01
C MET A 50 -0.91 -28.99 -15.68
N GLN A 51 -0.10 -27.96 -15.39
CA GLN A 51 0.62 -27.85 -14.12
C GLN A 51 -0.34 -27.68 -12.94
N VAL A 52 -1.35 -26.82 -13.06
CA VAL A 52 -2.41 -26.66 -12.04
C VAL A 52 -3.06 -28.02 -11.75
N PHE A 53 -3.43 -28.77 -12.79
CA PHE A 53 -4.05 -30.08 -12.64
C PHE A 53 -3.14 -31.10 -11.95
N ILE A 54 -1.88 -31.22 -12.40
CA ILE A 54 -0.90 -32.16 -11.84
C ILE A 54 -0.60 -31.82 -10.37
N LEU A 55 -0.37 -30.54 -10.06
CA LEU A 55 -0.03 -30.10 -8.71
C LEU A 55 -1.23 -30.22 -7.76
N SER A 56 -2.44 -29.91 -8.22
CA SER A 56 -3.67 -30.15 -7.44
C SER A 56 -3.86 -31.65 -7.17
N GLY A 57 -3.64 -32.50 -8.19
CA GLY A 57 -3.66 -33.95 -8.04
C GLY A 57 -2.58 -34.47 -7.08
N ALA A 58 -1.40 -33.85 -7.05
CA ALA A 58 -0.34 -34.16 -6.10
C ALA A 58 -0.73 -33.77 -4.67
N VAL A 59 -1.36 -32.60 -4.45
CA VAL A 59 -1.90 -32.19 -3.14
C VAL A 59 -2.94 -33.21 -2.67
N PHE A 60 -3.93 -33.55 -3.50
CA PHE A 60 -4.92 -34.57 -3.18
C PHE A 60 -4.29 -35.93 -2.82
N SER A 61 -3.32 -36.38 -3.63
CA SER A 61 -2.65 -37.66 -3.43
C SER A 61 -1.84 -37.70 -2.13
N CYS A 62 -1.13 -36.61 -1.81
CA CYS A 62 -0.37 -36.48 -0.56
C CYS A 62 -1.30 -36.44 0.65
N LEU A 63 -2.38 -35.65 0.62
CA LEU A 63 -3.39 -35.61 1.67
C LEU A 63 -4.00 -36.99 1.91
N LYS A 64 -4.40 -37.67 0.84
CA LYS A 64 -4.98 -39.01 0.90
C LYS A 64 -3.98 -40.06 1.41
N LEU A 65 -2.70 -39.96 1.03
CA LEU A 65 -1.66 -40.88 1.48
C LEU A 65 -1.37 -40.69 2.97
N ILE A 66 -1.20 -39.44 3.42
CA ILE A 66 -1.02 -39.10 4.84
C ILE A 66 -2.23 -39.61 5.63
N TRP A 67 -3.44 -39.39 5.12
CA TRP A 67 -4.65 -39.85 5.76
C TRP A 67 -4.77 -41.38 5.83
N THR A 68 -4.45 -42.07 4.75
CA THR A 68 -4.44 -43.53 4.70
C THR A 68 -3.45 -44.09 5.71
N PHE A 69 -2.29 -43.45 5.86
CA PHE A 69 -1.33 -43.77 6.91
C PHE A 69 -1.92 -43.55 8.32
N GLN A 70 -2.64 -42.44 8.55
CA GLN A 70 -3.32 -42.19 9.83
C GLN A 70 -4.34 -43.29 10.17
N ILE A 71 -5.25 -43.63 9.26
CA ILE A 71 -6.25 -44.67 9.51
C ILE A 71 -5.63 -46.04 9.71
N ARG A 72 -4.72 -46.45 8.82
CA ARG A 72 -4.28 -47.85 8.78
C ARG A 72 -3.21 -48.19 9.80
N LEU A 73 -2.42 -47.21 10.22
CA LEU A 73 -1.28 -47.44 11.11
C LEU A 73 -1.48 -46.74 12.46
N PHE A 74 -1.81 -45.45 12.47
CA PHE A 74 -1.88 -44.71 13.73
C PHE A 74 -3.09 -45.11 14.58
N ILE A 75 -4.31 -45.15 14.01
CA ILE A 75 -5.53 -45.43 14.77
C ILE A 75 -5.50 -46.80 15.49
N PRO A 76 -5.07 -47.92 14.85
CA PRO A 76 -4.92 -49.20 15.54
C PRO A 76 -3.89 -49.15 16.65
N LEU A 77 -2.69 -48.58 16.40
CA LEU A 77 -1.62 -48.49 17.39
C LEU A 77 -1.99 -47.61 18.59
N ALA A 78 -2.70 -46.50 18.35
CA ALA A 78 -3.15 -45.58 19.39
C ALA A 78 -4.36 -46.11 20.17
N SER A 79 -5.18 -46.98 19.59
CA SER A 79 -6.31 -47.64 20.28
C SER A 79 -5.86 -48.81 21.19
N ASP A 80 -4.72 -49.43 20.89
CA ASP A 80 -4.07 -50.46 21.71
C ASP A 80 -3.27 -49.86 22.90
N LYS A 81 -2.18 -49.14 22.61
CA LYS A 81 -1.35 -48.42 23.60
C LYS A 81 -0.52 -47.36 22.86
N PRO A 82 -0.82 -46.07 23.03
CA PRO A 82 -0.10 -45.04 22.30
C PRO A 82 1.34 -44.93 22.83
N SER A 83 2.33 -45.22 21.97
CA SER A 83 3.73 -44.94 22.26
C SER A 83 4.08 -43.48 21.91
N ASN A 84 5.10 -42.91 22.56
CA ASN A 84 5.57 -41.55 22.24
C ASN A 84 5.97 -41.41 20.77
N THR A 85 6.57 -42.45 20.18
CA THR A 85 6.94 -42.49 18.76
C THR A 85 5.71 -42.46 17.86
N THR A 86 4.65 -43.16 18.24
CA THR A 86 3.37 -43.20 17.51
C THR A 86 2.67 -41.84 17.54
N ILE A 87 2.67 -41.17 18.70
CA ILE A 87 2.12 -39.82 18.86
C ILE A 87 2.94 -38.80 18.06
N PHE A 88 4.28 -38.89 18.09
CA PHE A 88 5.17 -38.02 17.33
C PHE A 88 4.99 -38.18 15.82
N ALA A 89 4.86 -39.42 15.33
CA ALA A 89 4.60 -39.68 13.92
C ALA A 89 3.24 -39.11 13.46
N HIS A 90 2.21 -39.17 14.33
CA HIS A 90 0.92 -38.55 14.07
C HIS A 90 1.00 -37.03 14.00
N LEU A 91 1.60 -36.39 15.00
CA LEU A 91 1.78 -34.93 15.01
C LEU A 91 2.62 -34.44 13.83
N SER A 92 3.70 -35.15 13.49
CA SER A 92 4.55 -34.80 12.34
C SER A 92 3.79 -34.88 11.01
N ALA A 93 2.97 -35.91 10.84
CA ALA A 93 2.15 -36.07 9.65
C ALA A 93 1.04 -35.02 9.54
N VAL A 94 0.39 -34.65 10.66
CA VAL A 94 -0.59 -33.55 10.69
C VAL A 94 0.08 -32.22 10.36
N MET A 95 1.26 -31.95 10.94
CA MET A 95 2.02 -30.74 10.61
C MET A 95 2.41 -30.70 9.13
N LEU A 96 2.86 -31.83 8.57
CA LEU A 96 3.19 -31.93 7.14
C LEU A 96 1.98 -31.62 6.26
N THR A 97 0.79 -32.11 6.62
CA THR A 97 -0.46 -31.77 5.93
C THR A 97 -0.68 -30.26 5.93
N ILE A 98 -0.63 -29.61 7.10
CA ILE A 98 -0.82 -28.16 7.23
C ILE A 98 0.20 -27.40 6.37
N PHE A 99 1.48 -27.77 6.41
CA PHE A 99 2.51 -27.07 5.63
C PHE A 99 2.33 -27.22 4.10
N LEU A 100 1.78 -28.34 3.64
CA LEU A 100 1.60 -28.60 2.21
C LEU A 100 0.33 -27.98 1.63
N SER A 101 -0.80 -27.97 2.37
CA SER A 101 -2.08 -27.50 1.85
C SER A 101 -2.40 -26.05 2.23
N MET A 102 -1.97 -25.59 3.41
CA MET A 102 -2.43 -24.32 3.96
C MET A 102 -2.00 -23.10 3.13
N PRO A 103 -0.75 -22.97 2.65
CA PRO A 103 -0.35 -21.79 1.86
C PRO A 103 -1.13 -21.62 0.56
N THR A 104 -1.34 -22.71 -0.19
CA THR A 104 -2.08 -22.70 -1.46
C THR A 104 -3.58 -22.53 -1.23
N THR A 105 -4.13 -23.19 -0.21
CA THR A 105 -5.54 -23.07 0.18
C THR A 105 -5.87 -21.67 0.67
N TYR A 106 -5.02 -21.09 1.52
CA TYR A 106 -5.18 -19.72 2.01
C TYR A 106 -5.13 -18.70 0.87
N THR A 107 -4.15 -18.81 -0.02
CA THR A 107 -4.05 -17.92 -1.20
C THR A 107 -5.28 -18.08 -2.10
N GLY A 108 -5.75 -19.30 -2.36
CA GLY A 108 -6.96 -19.53 -3.15
C GLY A 108 -8.21 -18.89 -2.55
N MET A 109 -8.32 -18.84 -1.22
CA MET A 109 -9.44 -18.20 -0.52
C MET A 109 -9.30 -16.67 -0.41
N ALA A 110 -8.08 -16.18 -0.20
CA ALA A 110 -7.85 -14.79 0.20
C ALA A 110 -7.42 -13.88 -0.95
N TRP A 111 -6.89 -14.42 -2.06
CA TRP A 111 -6.25 -13.63 -3.12
C TRP A 111 -7.12 -12.47 -3.60
N ILE A 112 -8.37 -12.73 -3.99
CA ILE A 112 -9.27 -11.70 -4.53
C ILE A 112 -9.45 -10.54 -3.54
N ILE A 113 -9.80 -10.86 -2.29
CA ILE A 113 -10.03 -9.88 -1.24
C ILE A 113 -8.73 -9.16 -0.88
N SER A 114 -7.61 -9.89 -0.85
CA SER A 114 -6.29 -9.32 -0.54
C SER A 114 -5.82 -8.35 -1.61
N SER A 115 -6.13 -8.60 -2.88
CA SER A 115 -5.81 -7.71 -4.00
C SER A 115 -6.65 -6.45 -3.98
N GLU A 116 -7.95 -6.55 -3.69
CA GLU A 116 -8.81 -5.37 -3.50
C GLU A 116 -8.37 -4.52 -2.31
N TYR A 117 -7.96 -5.18 -1.22
CA TYR A 117 -7.36 -4.50 -0.08
C TYR A 117 -6.05 -3.78 -0.44
N ASP A 118 -5.13 -4.44 -1.16
CA ASP A 118 -3.85 -3.83 -1.57
C ASP A 118 -4.05 -2.64 -2.52
N MET A 119 -4.98 -2.74 -3.48
CA MET A 119 -5.41 -1.61 -4.31
C MET A 119 -5.98 -0.46 -3.46
N SER A 120 -6.79 -0.78 -2.44
CA SER A 120 -7.35 0.22 -1.52
C SER A 120 -6.29 0.94 -0.69
N VAL A 121 -5.25 0.22 -0.24
CA VAL A 121 -4.10 0.82 0.45
C VAL A 121 -3.35 1.79 -0.47
N HIS A 122 -3.09 1.37 -1.70
CA HIS A 122 -2.42 2.22 -2.69
C HIS A 122 -3.29 3.40 -3.13
N TYR A 123 -4.61 3.24 -3.21
CA TYR A 123 -5.54 4.33 -3.44
C TYR A 123 -5.42 5.40 -2.35
N ASN A 124 -5.42 5.00 -1.07
CA ASN A 124 -5.25 5.93 0.04
C ASN A 124 -3.91 6.68 -0.05
N LEU A 125 -2.83 5.98 -0.40
CA LEU A 125 -1.53 6.62 -0.64
C LEU A 125 -1.60 7.66 -1.77
N ALA A 126 -2.27 7.35 -2.89
CA ALA A 126 -2.45 8.28 -3.99
C ALA A 126 -3.34 9.49 -3.61
N VAL A 127 -4.35 9.29 -2.76
CA VAL A 127 -5.18 10.36 -2.20
C VAL A 127 -4.34 11.28 -1.32
N ASP A 128 -3.54 10.73 -0.39
CA ASP A 128 -2.65 11.50 0.48
C ASP A 128 -1.66 12.34 -0.34
N LYS A 129 -1.06 11.77 -1.38
CA LYS A 129 -0.19 12.51 -2.30
C LYS A 129 -0.93 13.63 -3.02
N GLY A 130 -2.15 13.38 -3.48
CA GLY A 130 -2.99 14.43 -4.08
C GLY A 130 -3.33 15.55 -3.10
N MET A 131 -3.51 15.24 -1.81
CA MET A 131 -3.68 16.25 -0.76
C MET A 131 -2.41 17.08 -0.54
N ASP A 132 -1.23 16.44 -0.52
CA ASP A 132 0.05 17.15 -0.41
C ASP A 132 0.26 18.10 -1.59
N ALA A 133 -0.09 17.70 -2.81
CA ALA A 133 -0.08 18.58 -3.97
C ALA A 133 -1.01 19.80 -3.76
N LYS A 134 -2.27 19.58 -3.34
CA LYS A 134 -3.20 20.69 -3.05
C LYS A 134 -2.68 21.60 -1.94
N ARG A 135 -2.04 21.06 -0.91
CA ARG A 135 -1.41 21.86 0.16
C ARG A 135 -0.26 22.71 -0.38
N ASN A 136 0.58 22.15 -1.26
CA ASN A 136 1.64 22.91 -1.92
C ASN A 136 1.06 24.09 -2.72
N PHE A 137 -0.04 23.87 -3.46
CA PHE A 137 -0.74 24.95 -4.18
C PHE A 137 -1.13 26.12 -3.28
N PHE A 138 -1.79 25.82 -2.16
CA PHE A 138 -2.23 26.85 -1.22
C PHE A 138 -1.04 27.55 -0.54
N ALA A 139 0.04 26.81 -0.27
CA ALA A 139 1.27 27.41 0.22
C ALA A 139 1.86 28.40 -0.78
N VAL A 140 1.93 28.02 -2.06
CA VAL A 140 2.39 28.89 -3.16
C VAL A 140 1.52 30.15 -3.28
N ALA A 141 0.19 30.03 -3.20
CA ALA A 141 -0.70 31.18 -3.24
C ALA A 141 -0.44 32.14 -2.06
N SER A 142 -0.18 31.63 -0.86
CA SER A 142 0.22 32.44 0.29
C SER A 142 1.58 33.12 0.09
N ILE A 143 2.55 32.40 -0.47
CA ILE A 143 3.88 32.95 -0.81
C ILE A 143 3.74 34.08 -1.83
N LYS A 144 2.90 33.92 -2.86
CA LYS A 144 2.61 34.96 -3.84
C LYS A 144 2.15 36.24 -3.17
N SER A 145 1.12 36.18 -2.32
CA SER A 145 0.61 37.36 -1.62
C SER A 145 1.65 38.01 -0.71
N PHE A 146 2.55 37.21 -0.11
CA PHE A 146 3.67 37.76 0.65
C PHE A 146 4.67 38.50 -0.25
N VAL A 147 5.04 37.93 -1.39
CA VAL A 147 5.94 38.55 -2.37
C VAL A 147 5.33 39.84 -2.95
N GLU A 148 4.02 39.85 -3.27
CA GLU A 148 3.28 41.04 -3.71
C GLU A 148 3.39 42.16 -2.66
N SER A 149 3.13 41.84 -1.38
CA SER A 149 3.27 42.82 -0.29
C SER A 149 4.70 43.35 -0.12
N GLN A 150 5.72 42.52 -0.33
CA GLN A 150 7.11 42.98 -0.32
C GLN A 150 7.45 43.83 -1.55
N SER A 151 6.88 43.50 -2.71
CA SER A 151 7.02 44.29 -3.94
C SER A 151 6.47 45.70 -3.76
N GLU A 152 5.24 45.82 -3.24
CA GLU A 152 4.60 47.12 -2.95
C GLU A 152 5.45 47.99 -2.01
N LYS A 153 6.00 47.40 -0.94
CA LYS A 153 6.94 48.10 -0.04
C LYS A 153 8.20 48.59 -0.76
N MET A 154 8.71 47.84 -1.74
CA MET A 154 9.85 48.29 -2.54
C MET A 154 9.47 49.48 -3.43
N ASP A 155 8.26 49.51 -3.99
CA ASP A 155 7.79 50.69 -4.74
C ASP A 155 7.62 51.91 -3.82
N GLU A 156 7.04 51.74 -2.63
CA GLU A 156 6.95 52.81 -1.63
C GLU A 156 8.34 53.38 -1.25
N HIS A 157 9.31 52.50 -1.02
CA HIS A 157 10.69 52.90 -0.77
C HIS A 157 11.33 53.59 -1.99
N ALA A 158 11.01 53.16 -3.21
CA ALA A 158 11.44 53.84 -4.43
C ALA A 158 10.84 55.26 -4.49
N GLN A 159 9.54 55.44 -4.30
CA GLN A 159 8.91 56.76 -4.30
C GLN A 159 9.48 57.67 -3.21
N THR A 160 9.68 57.15 -2.00
CA THR A 160 10.33 57.88 -0.90
C THR A 160 11.76 58.30 -1.26
N ALA A 161 12.52 57.44 -1.93
CA ALA A 161 13.85 57.77 -2.43
C ALA A 161 13.81 58.84 -3.53
N LYS A 162 12.82 58.78 -4.43
CA LYS A 162 12.61 59.79 -5.48
C LYS A 162 12.29 61.16 -4.90
N GLN A 163 11.62 61.23 -3.76
CA GLN A 163 11.35 62.47 -3.03
C GLN A 163 12.54 62.95 -2.18
N GLY A 164 13.64 62.19 -2.12
CA GLY A 164 14.85 62.55 -1.38
C GLY A 164 14.87 62.10 0.08
N GLY A 165 13.93 61.25 0.52
CA GLY A 165 13.79 60.84 1.93
C GLY A 165 14.99 60.11 2.55
N TYR A 166 15.90 59.54 1.74
CA TYR A 166 17.06 58.77 2.23
C TYR A 166 18.41 59.47 2.12
N SER A 167 18.53 60.48 1.26
CA SER A 167 19.81 61.14 0.97
C SER A 167 19.71 62.67 0.85
N ALA A 168 18.53 63.25 1.12
CA ALA A 168 18.18 64.65 0.84
C ALA A 168 18.34 65.07 -0.64
N GLN A 169 18.61 64.12 -1.53
CA GLN A 169 18.73 64.32 -2.97
C GLN A 169 17.51 63.68 -3.63
N ALA A 170 16.59 64.51 -4.12
CA ALA A 170 15.44 64.06 -4.89
C ALA A 170 15.85 63.61 -6.31
N GLY A 171 15.02 62.75 -6.92
CA GLY A 171 15.17 62.25 -8.28
C GLY A 171 15.51 60.76 -8.39
N GLU A 172 15.75 60.33 -9.62
CA GLU A 172 15.90 58.90 -9.99
C GLU A 172 17.34 58.40 -9.83
N GLY A 173 17.94 58.70 -8.67
CA GLY A 173 19.30 58.33 -8.31
C GLY A 173 19.47 56.83 -8.00
N GLN A 174 20.67 56.45 -7.57
CA GLN A 174 21.03 55.03 -7.37
C GLN A 174 20.15 54.31 -6.33
N ILE A 175 19.71 55.01 -5.29
CA ILE A 175 18.84 54.44 -4.23
C ILE A 175 17.44 54.15 -4.81
N TYR A 176 16.86 55.09 -5.54
CA TYR A 176 15.60 54.88 -6.28
C TYR A 176 15.71 53.67 -7.21
N ARG A 177 16.76 53.61 -8.03
CA ARG A 177 16.98 52.50 -8.97
C ARG A 177 17.15 51.15 -8.26
N THR A 178 17.79 51.12 -7.09
CA THR A 178 17.95 49.89 -6.29
C THR A 178 16.58 49.36 -5.86
N PHE A 179 15.70 50.21 -5.33
CA PHE A 179 14.36 49.80 -4.92
C PHE A 179 13.43 49.50 -6.11
N LYS A 180 13.53 50.29 -7.19
CA LYS A 180 12.76 50.06 -8.42
C LYS A 180 13.12 48.74 -9.08
N ASN A 181 14.41 48.43 -9.23
CA ASN A 181 14.87 47.15 -9.76
C ASN A 181 14.42 45.97 -8.87
N ALA A 182 14.42 46.17 -7.54
CA ALA A 182 13.91 45.16 -6.61
C ALA A 182 12.40 44.92 -6.81
N HIS A 183 11.59 45.98 -6.87
CA HIS A 183 10.17 45.88 -7.21
C HIS A 183 9.95 45.13 -8.52
N ASP A 184 10.65 45.52 -9.58
CA ASP A 184 10.45 44.93 -10.91
C ASP A 184 10.86 43.44 -10.93
N SER A 185 11.92 43.08 -10.20
CA SER A 185 12.35 41.68 -10.06
C SER A 185 11.37 40.84 -9.23
N LEU A 186 10.80 41.39 -8.16
CA LEU A 186 9.74 40.71 -7.38
C LEU A 186 8.45 40.58 -8.20
N SER A 187 8.13 41.57 -9.03
CA SER A 187 6.98 41.53 -9.94
C SER A 187 7.13 40.44 -11.01
N GLN A 188 8.36 40.22 -11.52
CA GLN A 188 8.67 39.10 -12.40
C GLN A 188 8.45 37.75 -11.71
N LEU A 189 8.84 37.63 -10.43
CA LEU A 189 8.59 36.42 -9.64
C LEU A 189 7.09 36.14 -9.47
N VAL A 190 6.29 37.17 -9.20
CA VAL A 190 4.83 37.07 -9.10
C VAL A 190 4.23 36.63 -10.45
N ALA A 191 4.71 37.19 -11.56
CA ALA A 191 4.25 36.79 -12.89
C ALA A 191 4.58 35.33 -13.21
N LEU A 192 5.76 34.84 -12.82
CA LEU A 192 6.15 33.43 -12.97
C LEU A 192 5.23 32.50 -12.14
N ILE A 193 4.91 32.88 -10.91
CA ILE A 193 3.98 32.12 -10.06
C ILE A 193 2.59 32.07 -10.72
N GLU A 194 2.10 33.19 -11.25
CA GLU A 194 0.79 33.23 -11.89
C GLU A 194 0.74 32.44 -13.21
N GLN A 195 1.82 32.47 -14.01
CA GLN A 195 1.94 31.69 -15.23
C GLN A 195 1.84 30.17 -14.97
N ASN A 196 2.44 29.70 -13.86
CA ASN A 196 2.41 28.28 -13.50
C ASN A 196 1.11 27.85 -12.80
N ARG A 197 0.28 28.81 -12.38
CA ARG A 197 -0.96 28.55 -11.64
C ARG A 197 -1.97 27.74 -12.45
N GLU A 198 -2.19 28.11 -13.71
CA GLU A 198 -3.15 27.43 -14.59
C GLU A 198 -2.75 25.97 -14.83
N GLY A 199 -1.45 25.72 -15.05
CA GLY A 199 -0.90 24.37 -15.17
C GLY A 199 -1.10 23.55 -13.89
N PHE A 200 -0.94 24.18 -12.72
CA PHE A 200 -1.19 23.52 -11.44
C PHE A 200 -2.67 23.17 -11.25
N ASP A 201 -3.57 24.12 -11.44
CA ASP A 201 -5.02 23.92 -11.28
C ASP A 201 -5.52 22.80 -12.22
N SER A 202 -5.07 22.82 -13.47
CA SER A 202 -5.35 21.75 -14.45
C SER A 202 -4.85 20.39 -13.96
N ASN A 203 -3.61 20.30 -13.49
CA ASN A 203 -3.05 19.05 -13.00
C ASN A 203 -3.74 18.53 -11.73
N VAL A 204 -4.16 19.40 -10.81
CA VAL A 204 -4.95 19.01 -9.62
C VAL A 204 -6.31 18.42 -10.01
N GLN A 205 -6.98 19.00 -11.00
CA GLN A 205 -8.24 18.45 -11.51
C GLN A 205 -8.01 17.07 -12.13
N ARG A 206 -6.96 16.92 -12.94
CA ARG A 206 -6.57 15.63 -13.54
C ARG A 206 -6.22 14.59 -12.47
N LEU A 207 -5.54 14.96 -11.37
CA LEU A 207 -5.32 14.07 -10.22
C LEU A 207 -6.63 13.56 -9.63
N GLY A 208 -7.62 14.46 -9.44
CA GLY A 208 -8.94 14.08 -8.94
C GLY A 208 -9.66 13.10 -9.86
N ILE A 209 -9.54 13.29 -11.17
CA ILE A 209 -10.08 12.36 -12.18
C ILE A 209 -9.40 10.99 -12.06
N ALA A 210 -8.07 10.95 -12.00
CA ALA A 210 -7.32 9.70 -11.85
C ALA A 210 -7.66 8.97 -10.53
N GLN A 211 -7.82 9.70 -9.42
CA GLN A 211 -8.29 9.16 -8.14
C GLN A 211 -9.72 8.58 -8.25
N ASN A 212 -10.62 9.24 -8.96
CA ASN A 212 -11.96 8.72 -9.20
C ASN A 212 -11.93 7.45 -10.07
N LYS A 213 -11.06 7.39 -11.09
CA LYS A 213 -10.86 6.17 -11.90
C LYS A 213 -10.34 5.01 -11.04
N MET A 214 -9.36 5.25 -10.18
CA MET A 214 -8.85 4.25 -9.23
C MET A 214 -9.96 3.73 -8.30
N ARG A 215 -10.73 4.64 -7.69
CA ARG A 215 -11.85 4.25 -6.82
C ARG A 215 -12.89 3.42 -7.58
N HIS A 216 -13.24 3.84 -8.80
CA HIS A 216 -14.20 3.11 -9.60
C HIS A 216 -13.70 1.70 -9.97
N ALA A 217 -12.41 1.53 -10.25
CA ALA A 217 -11.81 0.22 -10.51
C ALA A 217 -11.94 -0.72 -9.30
N ILE A 218 -11.79 -0.21 -8.07
CA ILE A 218 -11.96 -1.01 -6.85
C ILE A 218 -13.44 -1.37 -6.62
N GLU A 219 -14.33 -0.38 -6.72
CA GLU A 219 -15.75 -0.48 -6.36
C GLU A 219 -16.62 -1.18 -7.42
N SER A 220 -16.09 -1.44 -8.62
CA SER A 220 -16.90 -2.02 -9.71
C SER A 220 -17.26 -3.47 -9.43
N GLU A 221 -18.54 -3.75 -9.19
CA GLU A 221 -19.03 -5.11 -8.93
C GLU A 221 -19.10 -6.00 -10.18
N GLY A 222 -19.05 -5.40 -11.37
CA GLY A 222 -19.18 -6.12 -12.66
C GLY A 222 -17.86 -6.52 -13.33
N LEU A 223 -16.71 -6.12 -12.77
CA LEU A 223 -15.39 -6.41 -13.34
C LEU A 223 -14.75 -7.62 -12.65
N THR A 224 -14.09 -8.46 -13.45
CA THR A 224 -13.19 -9.50 -12.95
C THR A 224 -11.98 -8.87 -12.26
N LEU A 225 -11.29 -9.63 -11.39
CA LEU A 225 -10.13 -9.11 -10.67
C LEU A 225 -9.05 -8.56 -11.63
N ASP A 226 -8.74 -9.26 -12.71
CA ASP A 226 -7.72 -8.81 -13.67
C ASP A 226 -8.10 -7.50 -14.36
N GLU A 227 -9.39 -7.31 -14.69
CA GLU A 227 -9.88 -6.06 -15.24
C GLU A 227 -9.79 -4.92 -14.21
N LYS A 228 -10.13 -5.19 -12.95
CA LYS A 228 -9.97 -4.21 -11.86
C LYS A 228 -8.51 -3.80 -11.70
N VAL A 229 -7.60 -4.76 -11.66
CA VAL A 229 -6.16 -4.53 -11.50
C VAL A 229 -5.60 -3.74 -12.66
N THR A 230 -5.94 -4.12 -13.90
CA THR A 230 -5.49 -3.41 -15.10
C THR A 230 -5.99 -1.96 -15.11
N ALA A 231 -7.28 -1.75 -14.83
CA ALA A 231 -7.87 -0.41 -14.77
C ALA A 231 -7.25 0.44 -13.65
N PHE A 232 -7.02 -0.16 -12.48
CA PHE A 232 -6.39 0.50 -11.34
C PHE A 232 -4.94 0.86 -11.63
N GLU A 233 -4.13 -0.06 -12.16
CA GLU A 233 -2.73 0.17 -12.52
C GLU A 233 -2.59 1.29 -13.55
N GLN A 234 -3.45 1.32 -14.57
CA GLN A 234 -3.46 2.39 -15.55
C GLN A 234 -3.81 3.75 -14.92
N ALA A 235 -4.84 3.80 -14.08
CA ALA A 235 -5.24 5.03 -13.39
C ALA A 235 -4.18 5.51 -12.38
N TYR A 236 -3.51 4.57 -11.70
CA TYR A 236 -2.43 4.86 -10.77
C TYR A 236 -1.20 5.40 -11.48
N ARG A 237 -0.84 4.82 -12.64
CA ARG A 237 0.25 5.34 -13.48
C ARG A 237 -0.06 6.74 -13.98
N GLU A 238 -1.27 6.98 -14.48
CA GLU A 238 -1.73 8.31 -14.88
C GLU A 238 -1.62 9.30 -13.72
N HIS A 239 -2.04 8.92 -12.51
CA HIS A 239 -1.89 9.75 -11.30
C HIS A 239 -0.42 10.05 -10.99
N ALA A 240 0.45 9.04 -11.04
CA ALA A 240 1.88 9.20 -10.79
C ALA A 240 2.54 10.17 -11.79
N ASP A 241 2.20 10.06 -13.07
CA ASP A 241 2.72 10.95 -14.13
C ASP A 241 2.24 12.39 -13.93
N ILE A 242 0.97 12.60 -13.58
CA ILE A 242 0.43 13.94 -13.27
C ILE A 242 1.08 14.50 -12.00
N TYR A 243 1.28 13.67 -10.98
CA TYR A 243 1.93 14.09 -9.74
C TYR A 243 3.40 14.47 -9.97
N ALA A 244 4.11 13.74 -10.84
CA ALA A 244 5.46 14.10 -11.27
C ALA A 244 5.48 15.45 -12.01
N GLN A 245 4.51 15.72 -12.89
CA GLN A 245 4.37 17.04 -13.54
C GLN A 245 4.17 18.17 -12.50
N ILE A 246 3.40 17.93 -11.44
CA ILE A 246 3.24 18.89 -10.34
C ILE A 246 4.56 19.10 -9.58
N MET A 247 5.35 18.04 -9.37
CA MET A 247 6.68 18.14 -8.77
C MET A 247 7.67 18.91 -9.64
N GLU A 248 7.59 18.79 -10.97
CA GLU A 248 8.41 19.59 -11.88
C GLU A 248 8.05 21.08 -11.84
N LEU A 249 6.76 21.36 -11.64
CA LEU A 249 6.23 22.70 -11.37
C LEU A 249 6.52 23.19 -9.93
N ASP A 250 7.34 22.49 -9.14
CA ASP A 250 7.60 22.87 -7.74
C ASP A 250 8.19 24.29 -7.66
N LEU A 251 7.29 25.22 -7.33
CA LEU A 251 7.53 26.66 -7.32
C LEU A 251 8.44 27.06 -6.16
N ALA A 252 8.53 26.27 -5.08
CA ALA A 252 9.45 26.56 -3.99
C ALA A 252 10.91 26.59 -4.48
N ARG A 253 11.31 25.58 -5.27
CA ARG A 253 12.64 25.51 -5.89
C ARG A 253 12.87 26.63 -6.90
N GLN A 254 11.85 26.97 -7.69
CA GLN A 254 11.93 28.06 -8.67
C GLN A 254 12.08 29.42 -7.98
N ILE A 255 11.39 29.64 -6.86
CA ILE A 255 11.46 30.85 -6.04
C ILE A 255 12.84 31.00 -5.42
N GLU A 256 13.40 29.94 -4.83
CA GLU A 256 14.78 29.97 -4.29
C GLU A 256 15.81 30.33 -5.37
N THR A 257 15.70 29.72 -6.55
CA THR A 257 16.60 30.03 -7.68
C THR A 257 16.44 31.50 -8.13
N SER A 258 15.19 31.97 -8.20
CA SER A 258 14.87 33.35 -8.59
C SER A 258 15.33 34.37 -7.56
N LEU A 259 15.31 34.05 -6.26
CA LEU A 259 15.80 34.92 -5.18
C LEU A 259 17.31 35.15 -5.24
N ASN A 260 18.08 34.16 -5.69
CA ASN A 260 19.52 34.34 -5.90
C ASN A 260 19.79 35.29 -7.09
N SER A 261 19.08 35.11 -8.21
CA SER A 261 19.14 36.00 -9.38
C SER A 261 18.66 37.43 -9.06
N PHE A 262 17.65 37.55 -8.20
CA PHE A 262 17.14 38.83 -7.69
C PHE A 262 18.23 39.66 -7.02
N LEU A 263 19.06 39.04 -6.17
CA LEU A 263 20.12 39.75 -5.45
C LEU A 263 21.19 40.29 -6.40
N ASP A 264 21.49 39.56 -7.47
CA ASP A 264 22.47 39.97 -8.48
C ASP A 264 21.94 41.11 -9.37
N SER A 265 20.65 41.11 -9.70
CA SER A 265 19.99 42.13 -10.53
C SER A 265 19.66 43.43 -9.76
N ALA A 266 19.20 43.31 -8.52
CA ALA A 266 18.70 44.45 -7.74
C ALA A 266 19.82 45.30 -7.10
N LEU A 267 21.06 44.80 -7.02
CA LEU A 267 22.16 45.44 -6.31
C LEU A 267 23.28 45.92 -7.25
N PRO A 268 23.12 47.07 -7.93
CA PRO A 268 24.15 47.57 -8.83
C PRO A 268 25.46 47.97 -8.09
N PRO A 269 26.62 47.90 -8.77
CA PRO A 269 27.92 48.20 -8.17
C PRO A 269 28.02 49.65 -7.66
N GLN A 270 28.71 49.83 -6.53
CA GLN A 270 28.80 51.12 -5.82
C GLN A 270 29.57 52.17 -6.64
N LYS A 271 28.88 53.24 -7.08
CA LYS A 271 29.50 54.41 -7.73
C LYS A 271 29.43 55.71 -6.90
N THR A 272 28.89 55.66 -5.69
CA THR A 272 28.63 56.84 -4.85
C THR A 272 29.71 57.05 -3.76
N LYS A 273 29.96 58.31 -3.39
CA LYS A 273 30.92 58.71 -2.33
C LYS A 273 30.19 59.38 -1.15
N GLY A 274 30.83 59.44 0.02
CA GLY A 274 30.31 60.18 1.20
C GLY A 274 29.03 59.61 1.81
N ASN A 275 28.14 60.47 2.31
CA ASN A 275 26.89 60.07 2.97
C ASN A 275 25.93 59.30 2.04
N ALA A 276 25.94 59.61 0.74
CA ALA A 276 25.18 58.87 -0.28
C ALA A 276 25.63 57.41 -0.42
N LYS A 277 26.90 57.09 -0.11
CA LYS A 277 27.40 55.71 -0.05
C LYS A 277 26.79 54.94 1.13
N LYS A 278 26.70 55.57 2.30
CA LYS A 278 26.08 54.96 3.49
C LYS A 278 24.58 54.71 3.28
N ALA A 279 23.86 55.68 2.71
CA ALA A 279 22.45 55.53 2.37
C ALA A 279 22.21 54.41 1.35
N LEU A 280 23.04 54.31 0.32
CA LEU A 280 23.00 53.21 -0.65
C LEU A 280 23.31 51.84 0.01
N GLN A 281 24.27 51.77 0.93
CA GLN A 281 24.54 50.53 1.66
C GLN A 281 23.36 50.08 2.52
N LEU A 282 22.64 51.02 3.14
CA LEU A 282 21.43 50.72 3.90
C LEU A 282 20.30 50.23 3.00
N SER A 283 20.08 50.85 1.84
CA SER A 283 19.06 50.37 0.88
C SER A 283 19.41 48.98 0.34
N GLN A 284 20.68 48.72 0.02
CA GLN A 284 21.16 47.38 -0.37
C GLN A 284 20.95 46.34 0.74
N ARG A 285 21.14 46.71 2.01
CA ARG A 285 20.84 45.83 3.16
C ARG A 285 19.34 45.57 3.30
N GLN A 286 18.49 46.58 3.08
CA GLN A 286 17.03 46.45 3.11
C GLN A 286 16.56 45.45 2.04
N VAL A 287 17.04 45.58 0.80
CA VAL A 287 16.73 44.65 -0.30
C VAL A 287 17.18 43.22 0.03
N ARG A 288 18.39 43.04 0.58
CA ARG A 288 18.86 41.73 1.04
C ARG A 288 18.00 41.15 2.17
N LYS A 289 17.55 41.99 3.10
CA LYS A 289 16.65 41.57 4.18
C LYS A 289 15.34 41.05 3.61
N VAL A 290 14.74 41.75 2.64
CA VAL A 290 13.50 41.32 1.98
C VAL A 290 13.68 39.98 1.28
N ALA A 291 14.78 39.77 0.55
CA ALA A 291 15.07 38.47 -0.04
C ALA A 291 15.19 37.36 1.02
N GLY A 292 15.86 37.66 2.14
CA GLY A 292 15.97 36.74 3.28
C GLY A 292 14.62 36.43 3.93
N ASP A 293 13.77 37.44 4.13
CA ASP A 293 12.43 37.29 4.68
C ASP A 293 11.54 36.43 3.76
N ILE A 294 11.64 36.61 2.43
CA ILE A 294 10.94 35.78 1.44
C ILE A 294 11.47 34.34 1.48
N ALA A 295 12.79 34.14 1.48
CA ALA A 295 13.39 32.80 1.55
C ALA A 295 12.95 32.05 2.83
N GLN A 296 12.97 32.72 3.98
CA GLN A 296 12.50 32.14 5.24
C GLN A 296 10.99 31.82 5.19
N TYR A 297 10.19 32.70 4.60
CA TYR A 297 8.75 32.46 4.45
C TYR A 297 8.45 31.26 3.54
N VAL A 298 9.16 31.15 2.41
CA VAL A 298 9.09 30.00 1.50
C VAL A 298 9.47 28.73 2.23
N GLN A 299 10.61 28.71 2.93
CA GLN A 299 11.06 27.54 3.68
C GLN A 299 10.07 27.11 4.77
N ALA A 300 9.42 28.07 5.43
CA ALA A 300 8.44 27.78 6.48
C ALA A 300 7.08 27.30 5.96
N LYS A 301 6.76 27.55 4.69
CA LYS A 301 5.45 27.26 4.09
C LYS A 301 5.48 26.18 3.01
N ALA A 302 6.63 25.95 2.38
CA ALA A 302 6.78 25.00 1.29
C ALA A 302 6.44 23.57 1.76
N VAL A 303 5.67 22.86 0.94
CA VAL A 303 5.34 21.46 1.16
C VAL A 303 6.26 20.62 0.28
N VAL A 304 7.12 19.81 0.90
CA VAL A 304 8.05 18.96 0.15
C VAL A 304 7.28 17.80 -0.47
N LEU A 305 7.10 17.87 -1.80
CA LEU A 305 6.53 16.78 -2.58
C LEU A 305 7.55 15.65 -2.73
N ARG A 306 7.09 14.41 -2.59
CA ARG A 306 7.95 13.22 -2.68
C ARG A 306 7.41 12.26 -3.72
N PRO A 307 8.28 11.67 -4.56
CA PRO A 307 7.85 10.83 -5.67
C PRO A 307 6.99 9.67 -5.16
N ILE A 308 6.06 9.25 -6.02
CA ILE A 308 5.22 8.07 -5.81
C ILE A 308 5.82 6.91 -6.61
N SER A 309 5.92 5.74 -6.00
CA SER A 309 6.38 4.52 -6.68
C SER A 309 5.32 4.04 -7.66
N SER A 310 5.71 3.49 -8.81
CA SER A 310 4.77 2.82 -9.70
C SER A 310 4.05 1.69 -8.96
N TYR A 311 2.74 1.61 -9.11
CA TYR A 311 1.97 0.48 -8.61
C TYR A 311 1.98 -0.66 -9.64
N GLN A 312 2.23 -1.86 -9.13
CA GLN A 312 1.97 -3.11 -9.82
C GLN A 312 1.51 -4.10 -8.76
N LEU A 313 0.45 -4.86 -9.04
CA LEU A 313 -0.01 -5.85 -8.09
C LEU A 313 1.07 -6.93 -7.90
N ALA A 314 1.46 -7.15 -6.65
CA ALA A 314 2.44 -8.18 -6.34
C ALA A 314 1.84 -9.59 -6.58
N SER A 315 2.72 -10.60 -6.65
CA SER A 315 2.29 -11.99 -6.84
C SER A 315 1.23 -12.41 -5.80
N PRO A 316 0.31 -13.33 -6.14
CA PRO A 316 -0.78 -13.72 -5.24
C PRO A 316 -0.40 -14.18 -3.85
N ALA A 317 0.69 -14.93 -3.74
CA ALA A 317 1.23 -15.34 -2.46
C ALA A 317 1.60 -14.12 -1.60
N VAL A 318 2.36 -13.17 -2.15
CA VAL A 318 2.85 -11.99 -1.41
C VAL A 318 1.69 -11.13 -0.90
N VAL A 319 0.69 -10.86 -1.75
CA VAL A 319 -0.46 -10.03 -1.36
C VAL A 319 -1.31 -10.73 -0.30
N SER A 320 -1.57 -12.03 -0.49
CA SER A 320 -2.31 -12.84 0.49
C SER A 320 -1.59 -12.87 1.84
N PHE A 321 -0.27 -13.06 1.87
CA PHE A 321 0.49 -13.10 3.13
C PHE A 321 0.65 -11.74 3.81
N ARG A 322 0.67 -10.63 3.07
CA ARG A 322 0.58 -9.29 3.68
C ARG A 322 -0.79 -9.08 4.32
N TYR A 323 -1.84 -9.52 3.64
CA TYR A 323 -3.20 -9.48 4.15
C TYR A 323 -3.37 -10.34 5.40
N ALA A 324 -2.73 -11.52 5.46
CA ALA A 324 -2.68 -12.39 6.64
C ALA A 324 -2.13 -11.70 7.91
N GLN A 325 -1.15 -10.81 7.77
CA GLN A 325 -0.58 -10.08 8.91
C GLN A 325 -1.61 -9.16 9.58
N GLN A 326 -2.57 -8.65 8.81
CA GLN A 326 -3.64 -7.80 9.33
C GLN A 326 -4.90 -8.59 9.71
N PHE A 327 -5.20 -9.66 9.00
CA PHE A 327 -6.43 -10.45 9.14
C PHE A 327 -6.15 -11.92 9.50
N TRP A 328 -5.42 -12.12 10.61
CA TRP A 328 -4.99 -13.45 11.06
C TRP A 328 -6.14 -14.45 11.31
N VAL A 329 -7.36 -13.96 11.56
CA VAL A 329 -8.54 -14.83 11.79
C VAL A 329 -8.87 -15.68 10.56
N GLN A 330 -8.70 -15.17 9.34
CA GLN A 330 -8.94 -15.95 8.12
C GLN A 330 -7.86 -17.01 7.91
N VAL A 331 -6.63 -16.72 8.34
CA VAL A 331 -5.52 -17.69 8.40
C VAL A 331 -5.86 -18.80 9.39
N ALA A 332 -6.40 -18.43 10.56
CA ALA A 332 -6.84 -19.39 11.57
C ALA A 332 -8.00 -20.28 11.08
N LEU A 333 -8.94 -19.74 10.30
CA LEU A 333 -10.02 -20.54 9.67
C LEU A 333 -9.47 -21.51 8.61
N SER A 334 -8.48 -21.09 7.84
CA SER A 334 -7.80 -21.94 6.86
C SER A 334 -7.04 -23.09 7.55
N ALA A 335 -6.33 -22.76 8.63
CA ALA A 335 -5.69 -23.75 9.48
C ALA A 335 -6.71 -24.66 10.19
N ALA A 336 -7.88 -24.13 10.58
CA ALA A 336 -8.94 -24.91 11.22
C ALA A 336 -9.56 -25.95 10.27
N LEU A 337 -9.67 -25.63 8.97
CA LEU A 337 -10.07 -26.61 7.94
C LEU A 337 -9.07 -27.77 7.87
N ASP A 338 -7.78 -27.48 7.83
CA ASP A 338 -6.75 -28.53 7.81
C ASP A 338 -6.64 -29.29 9.16
N LEU A 339 -6.88 -28.61 10.28
CA LEU A 339 -6.92 -29.19 11.63
C LEU A 339 -8.21 -29.99 11.91
N SER A 340 -9.30 -29.79 11.16
CA SER A 340 -10.55 -30.54 11.35
C SER A 340 -10.35 -32.05 11.13
N ILE A 341 -9.35 -32.42 10.33
CA ILE A 341 -8.87 -33.79 10.12
C ILE A 341 -8.42 -34.41 11.45
N LEU A 342 -7.77 -33.65 12.33
CA LEU A 342 -7.32 -34.11 13.64
C LEU A 342 -8.50 -34.49 14.53
N ILE A 343 -9.58 -33.71 14.51
CA ILE A 343 -10.80 -34.01 15.28
C ILE A 343 -11.39 -35.35 14.83
N ALA A 344 -11.46 -35.61 13.52
CA ALA A 344 -11.96 -36.88 12.98
C ALA A 344 -11.13 -38.10 13.45
N VAL A 345 -9.80 -37.97 13.50
CA VAL A 345 -8.90 -39.03 14.02
C VAL A 345 -9.20 -39.33 15.49
N TRP A 346 -9.31 -38.30 16.31
CA TRP A 346 -9.56 -38.47 17.74
C TRP A 346 -10.93 -39.07 18.03
N MET A 347 -11.96 -38.69 17.25
CA MET A 347 -13.28 -39.33 17.34
C MET A 347 -13.21 -40.84 17.03
N GLN A 348 -12.48 -41.24 15.99
CA GLN A 348 -12.31 -42.66 15.64
C GLN A 348 -11.54 -43.44 16.73
N ILE A 349 -10.49 -42.86 17.31
CA ILE A 349 -9.76 -43.47 18.43
C ILE A 349 -10.67 -43.63 19.65
N ALA A 350 -11.47 -42.61 20.00
CA ALA A 350 -12.40 -42.67 21.11
C ALA A 350 -13.49 -43.72 20.90
N ALA A 351 -14.04 -43.82 19.68
CA ALA A 351 -15.03 -44.83 19.31
C ALA A 351 -14.49 -46.26 19.45
N LEU A 352 -13.27 -46.52 18.95
CA LEU A 352 -12.63 -47.84 19.05
C LEU A 352 -12.29 -48.23 20.50
N ARG A 353 -11.80 -47.28 21.30
CA ARG A 353 -11.53 -47.51 22.74
C ARG A 353 -12.81 -47.82 23.51
N LYS A 354 -13.90 -47.09 23.26
CA LYS A 354 -15.21 -47.35 23.86
C LYS A 354 -15.76 -48.72 23.45
N GLY A 355 -15.59 -49.08 22.17
CA GLY A 355 -15.99 -50.40 21.66
C GLY A 355 -15.29 -51.56 22.37
N ARG A 356 -13.97 -51.42 22.60
CA ARG A 356 -13.16 -52.44 23.27
C ARG A 356 -13.41 -52.54 24.78
N ALA A 357 -13.62 -51.40 25.45
CA ALA A 357 -13.98 -51.40 26.87
C ALA A 357 -15.29 -52.17 27.09
N ASN A 358 -16.29 -51.94 26.23
CA ASN A 358 -17.58 -52.63 26.28
C ASN A 358 -17.48 -54.14 26.00
N SER A 359 -16.59 -54.57 25.09
CA SER A 359 -16.38 -56.00 24.82
C SER A 359 -15.70 -56.73 25.97
N LEU A 360 -14.76 -56.06 26.65
CA LEU A 360 -14.07 -56.62 27.82
C LEU A 360 -15.01 -56.75 29.02
N THR A 361 -15.88 -55.77 29.26
CA THR A 361 -16.90 -55.84 30.32
C THR A 361 -18.02 -56.85 30.05
N ASN A 362 -18.38 -57.08 28.79
CA ASN A 362 -19.37 -58.11 28.44
C ASN A 362 -18.80 -59.54 28.53
N ASN A 363 -17.50 -59.71 28.28
CA ASN A 363 -16.83 -61.01 28.44
C ASN A 363 -16.47 -61.34 29.90
N SER A 364 -16.45 -60.36 30.81
CA SER A 364 -16.23 -60.61 32.24
C SER A 364 -17.52 -60.91 33.03
N ASN A 365 -18.69 -60.73 32.41
CA ASN A 365 -20.00 -60.98 32.99
C ASN A 365 -20.64 -62.29 32.49
N HIS A 366 -19.88 -63.08 31.72
CA HIS A 366 -20.14 -64.47 31.37
C HIS A 366 -19.09 -65.36 32.03
#